data_AF-A0A4Q1UTZ1-F1
#
_entry.id   AF-A0A4Q1UTZ1-F1
#
_cell.length_a   1.000
_cell.length_b   1.000
_cell.length_c   1.000
_cell.angle_alpha   90.00
_cell.angle_beta   90.00
_cell.angle_gamma   90.00
#
_symmetry.space_group_name_H-M   'P 1'
#
loop_
_entity.id
_entity.type
_entity.pdbx_description
1 polymer ?
#
loop_
_entity_poly.entity_id
_entity_poly.type
_entity_poly.pdbx_seq_one_letter_code
_entity_poly.pdbx_strand_id
1 'polypeptide(L)' 'MRRNGEEAEEQIDHVNAYDKVVRDFNAAISGNGSPTVTGREGLKSLKFALAAREAAETGRSVQV' A
#
# COMPACT_ATOMS: atom_id res chain seq x y z
N MET A 1 -6.46 4.05 19.01
CA MET A 1 -5.43 3.00 19.25
C MET A 1 -5.12 3.00 20.74
N ARG A 2 -4.89 1.85 21.40
CA ARG A 2 -4.51 1.89 22.84
C ARG A 2 -3.00 1.99 22.98
N ARG A 3 -2.51 3.04 23.65
CA ARG A 3 -1.09 3.21 24.02
C ARG A 3 -1.03 3.21 25.54
N ASN A 4 -0.27 2.27 26.12
CA ASN A 4 -0.17 2.07 27.57
C ASN A 4 -1.51 1.83 28.31
N GLY A 5 -2.49 1.22 27.64
CA GLY A 5 -3.79 0.88 28.26
C GLY A 5 -4.86 1.98 28.18
N GLU A 6 -4.50 3.18 27.74
CA GLU A 6 -5.41 4.30 27.52
C GLU A 6 -5.84 4.38 26.05
N GLU A 7 -7.09 4.77 25.81
CA GLU A 7 -7.55 5.11 24.47
C GLU A 7 -6.88 6.40 24.02
N ALA A 8 -5.94 6.28 23.09
CA ALA A 8 -5.31 7.41 22.44
C ALA A 8 -6.01 7.67 21.11
N GLU A 9 -6.50 8.90 20.96
CA GLU A 9 -6.88 9.46 19.66
C GLU A 9 -5.61 9.86 18.92
N GLU A 10 -5.41 9.29 17.73
CA GLU A 10 -4.37 9.69 16.80
C GLU A 10 -4.94 10.82 15.93
N GLN A 11 -4.27 11.97 15.87
CA GLN A 11 -4.63 13.01 14.93
C GLN A 11 -4.22 12.58 13.52
N ILE A 12 -5.20 12.29 12.68
CA ILE A 12 -4.97 11.94 11.27
C ILE A 12 -5.29 13.16 10.42
N ASP A 13 -4.29 13.63 9.68
CA ASP A 13 -4.51 14.60 8.62
C ASP A 13 -5.15 13.90 7.41
N HIS A 14 -6.43 14.19 7.19
CA HIS A 14 -7.20 13.60 6.12
C HIS A 14 -6.94 14.32 4.81
N VAL A 15 -6.13 13.70 3.95
CA VAL A 15 -5.92 14.15 2.59
C VAL A 15 -6.64 13.23 1.60
N ASN A 16 -7.11 13.81 0.49
CA ASN A 16 -7.58 13.01 -0.63
C ASN A 16 -6.41 12.17 -1.18
N ALA A 17 -6.57 10.85 -1.15
CA ALA A 17 -5.54 9.92 -1.58
C ALA A 17 -5.15 10.11 -3.06
N TYR A 18 -6.11 10.44 -3.93
CA TYR A 18 -5.82 10.65 -5.35
C TYR A 18 -4.98 11.91 -5.57
N ASP A 19 -5.34 13.02 -4.93
CA ASP A 19 -4.61 14.28 -5.05
C ASP A 19 -3.16 14.12 -4.57
N LYS A 20 -2.96 13.37 -3.47
CA LYS A 20 -1.63 13.03 -2.97
C LYS A 20 -0.85 12.19 -3.99
N VAL A 21 -1.42 11.10 -4.49
CA VAL A 21 -0.71 10.17 -5.39
C VAL A 21 -0.33 10.84 -6.71
N VAL A 22 -1.21 11.67 -7.27
CA VAL A 22 -0.91 12.44 -8.50
C VAL A 22 0.20 13.46 -8.24
N ARG A 23 0.17 14.16 -7.11
CA ARG A 23 1.23 15.11 -6.72
C ARG A 23 2.58 14.42 -6.59
N ASP A 24 2.64 13.29 -5.89
CA ASP A 24 3.88 12.55 -5.66
C ASP A 24 4.44 11.98 -6.98
N PHE A 25 3.56 11.53 -7.88
CA PHE A 25 3.95 11.09 -9.21
C PHE A 25 4.56 12.23 -10.06
N ASN A 26 3.93 13.41 -10.06
CA ASN A 26 4.46 14.59 -10.77
C ASN A 26 5.80 15.07 -10.19
N ALA A 27 5.97 15.01 -8.86
CA ALA A 27 7.23 15.31 -8.20
C ALA A 27 8.33 14.34 -8.66
N ALA A 28 8.03 13.04 -8.70
CA ALA A 28 8.96 12.02 -9.16
C ALA A 28 9.38 12.22 -10.63
N ILE A 29 8.45 12.59 -11.52
CA ILE A 29 8.75 12.95 -12.92
C ILE A 29 9.76 14.10 -12.98
N SER A 30 9.63 15.07 -12.08
CA SER A 30 10.49 16.24 -12.01
C SER A 30 11.85 15.97 -11.34
N GLY A 31 12.15 14.69 -11.03
CA GLY A 31 13.38 14.29 -10.32
C GLY A 31 13.34 14.50 -8.80
N ASN A 32 12.18 14.85 -8.25
CA ASN A 32 12.00 15.14 -6.83
C ASN A 32 11.21 14.03 -6.13
N GLY A 33 11.91 13.15 -5.42
CA GLY A 33 11.29 12.08 -4.62
C GLY A 33 10.94 10.84 -5.43
N SER A 34 9.85 10.17 -5.06
CA SER A 34 9.39 8.91 -5.66
C SER A 34 7.87 8.85 -5.64
N PRO A 35 7.23 8.13 -6.58
CA PRO A 35 5.78 7.99 -6.55
C PRO A 35 5.35 7.26 -5.27
N THR A 36 4.11 7.49 -4.82
CA THR A 36 3.53 6.83 -3.64
C THR A 36 3.67 5.30 -3.67
N VAL A 37 3.55 4.72 -4.86
CA VAL A 37 3.77 3.29 -5.12
C VAL A 37 4.57 3.17 -6.42
N THR A 38 5.65 2.41 -6.36
CA THR A 38 6.48 2.08 -7.53
C THR A 38 5.90 0.90 -8.30
N GLY A 39 6.33 0.73 -9.56
CA GLY A 39 5.97 -0.47 -10.34
C GLY A 39 6.41 -1.78 -9.69
N ARG A 40 7.55 -1.80 -8.96
CA ARG A 40 8.04 -3.01 -8.27
C ARG A 40 7.14 -3.40 -7.09
N GLU A 41 6.56 -2.43 -6.40
CA GLU A 41 5.59 -2.68 -5.34
C GLU A 41 4.28 -3.20 -5.92
N GLY A 42 3.82 -2.64 -7.04
CA GLY A 42 2.67 -3.18 -7.78
C GLY A 42 2.87 -4.65 -8.18
N LEU A 43 4.08 -5.03 -8.63
CA LEU A 43 4.38 -6.42 -8.96
C LEU A 43 4.33 -7.35 -7.73
N LYS A 44 4.77 -6.89 -6.55
CA LYS A 44 4.65 -7.66 -5.30
C LYS A 44 3.18 -7.89 -4.93
N SER A 45 2.36 -6.84 -5.01
CA SER A 45 0.91 -6.94 -4.77
C SER A 45 0.25 -7.92 -5.75
N LEU A 46 0.63 -7.88 -7.04
CA LEU A 46 0.13 -8.83 -8.03
C LEU A 46 0.54 -10.27 -7.73
N LYS A 47 1.82 -10.49 -7.37
CA LYS A 47 2.31 -11.83 -6.99
C LYS A 47 1.50 -12.40 -5.82
N PHE A 48 1.25 -11.57 -4.81
CA PHE A 48 0.43 -11.95 -3.67
C PHE A 48 -1.01 -12.30 -4.09
N ALA A 49 -1.64 -11.47 -4.93
CA ALA A 49 -3.00 -11.73 -5.41
C ALA A 49 -3.11 -13.04 -6.19
N LEU A 50 -2.11 -13.37 -7.02
CA LEU A 50 -2.07 -14.64 -7.76
C LEU A 50 -1.94 -15.84 -6.82
N ALA A 51 -1.05 -15.77 -5.82
CA ALA A 51 -0.91 -16.83 -4.83
C ALA A 51 -2.18 -17.01 -3.98
N ALA A 52 -2.84 -15.91 -3.59
CA ALA A 52 -4.10 -15.97 -2.87
C ALA A 52 -5.21 -16.63 -3.68
N ARG A 53 -5.27 -16.33 -4.99
CA ARG A 53 -6.20 -16.99 -5.92
C ARG A 53 -5.91 -18.49 -6.03
N GLU A 54 -4.65 -18.88 -6.21
CA GLU A 54 -4.26 -20.29 -6.28
C GLU A 54 -4.58 -21.04 -4.97
N ALA A 55 -4.35 -20.41 -3.82
CA ALA A 55 -4.70 -20.97 -2.52
C ALA A 55 -6.22 -21.22 -2.39
N ALA A 56 -7.04 -20.28 -2.87
CA ALA A 56 -8.50 -20.42 -2.85
C ALA A 56 -8.99 -21.52 -3.80
N GLU A 57 -8.39 -21.66 -4.99
CA GLU A 57 -8.75 -22.69 -5.97
C GLU A 57 -8.34 -24.11 -5.51
N THR A 58 -7.23 -24.23 -4.78
CA THR A 58 -6.65 -25.53 -4.40
C THR A 58 -6.92 -25.96 -2.96
N GLY A 59 -7.35 -25.02 -2.09
CA GLY A 59 -7.45 -25.24 -0.65
C GLY A 59 -6.10 -25.44 0.05
N ARG A 60 -4.98 -25.05 -0.57
CA ARG A 60 -3.62 -25.23 -0.04
C ARG A 60 -2.94 -23.89 0.21
N SER A 61 -1.96 -23.87 1.12
CA SER A 61 -1.08 -22.71 1.29
C SER A 61 -0.13 -22.58 0.09
N VAL A 62 0.02 -21.35 -0.41
CA VAL A 62 0.93 -21.00 -1.52
C VAL A 62 1.98 -20.01 -1.01
N GLN A 63 3.26 -20.25 -1.31
CA GLN A 63 4.36 -19.37 -0.91
C GLN A 63 4.46 -18.14 -1.82
N VAL A 64 4.67 -16.97 -1.21
CA VAL A 64 4.87 -15.68 -1.91
C VAL A 64 6.30 -15.20 -1.75
#